data_AF-A0A955Y6V3-F1
#
_entry.id   AF-A0A955Y6V3-F1
#
_cell.length_a   1.000
_cell.length_b   1.000
_cell.length_c   1.000
_cell.angle_alpha   90.00
_cell.angle_beta   90.00
_cell.angle_gamma   90.00
#
_symmetry.space_group_name_H-M   'P 1'
#
loop_
_entity.id
_entity.type
_entity.pdbx_description
1 polymer ?
#
loop_
_entity_poly.entity_id
_entity_poly.type
_entity_poly.pdbx_seq_one_letter_code
_entity_poly.pdbx_strand_id
1 'polypeptide(L)'
;MNTPSLVPAADAFPLPATFPVGTRVFDVRRDGAFAERVFRTGERLLVDGAGSVGDPVVLVARGPGRPRLGFVARDGLVGDRGEPCLASRWEVAGRVIGVARPLANGWSVERFDAPDLLGMVATPQAAVAQVPVVQLSLFAA
;
A
#
# COMPACT_ATOMS: atom_id res chain seq x y z
N MET A 1 -12.58 -5.97 -11.41
CA MET A 1 -11.11 -6.05 -11.48
C MET A 1 -10.64 -7.00 -10.38
N ASN A 2 -9.61 -7.82 -10.60
CA ASN A 2 -9.10 -8.72 -9.55
C ASN A 2 -8.34 -7.92 -8.49
N THR A 3 -8.46 -8.30 -7.22
CA THR A 3 -7.62 -7.76 -6.13
C THR A 3 -6.24 -8.40 -6.15
N PRO A 4 -5.15 -7.63 -5.90
CA PRO A 4 -3.84 -8.22 -5.75
C PRO A 4 -3.76 -9.19 -4.57
N SER A 5 -2.97 -10.25 -4.73
CA SER A 5 -2.66 -11.18 -3.62
C SER A 5 -1.40 -10.72 -2.93
N LEU A 6 -1.45 -10.59 -1.60
CA LEU A 6 -0.31 -10.15 -0.79
C LEU A 6 0.23 -11.28 0.09
N VAL A 7 1.52 -11.23 0.37
CA VAL A 7 2.18 -11.98 1.46
C VAL A 7 3.17 -11.06 2.17
N PRO A 8 3.46 -11.25 3.46
CA PRO A 8 4.56 -10.52 4.10
C PRO A 8 5.87 -10.80 3.36
N ALA A 9 6.70 -9.77 3.14
CA ALA A 9 8.02 -9.97 2.58
C ALA A 9 8.86 -10.83 3.55
N ALA A 10 9.55 -11.83 3.01
CA ALA A 10 10.34 -12.77 3.82
C ALA A 10 11.77 -12.28 4.10
N ASP A 11 12.25 -11.35 3.28
CA ASP A 11 13.57 -10.77 3.30
C ASP A 11 13.55 -9.31 3.76
N ALA A 12 14.69 -8.84 4.26
CA ALA A 12 14.89 -7.44 4.55
C ALA A 12 14.84 -6.64 3.25
N PHE A 13 13.93 -5.67 3.16
CA PHE A 13 13.86 -4.74 2.05
C PHE A 13 14.67 -3.48 2.38
N PRO A 14 15.67 -3.08 1.58
CA PRO A 14 16.47 -1.90 1.84
C PRO A 14 15.66 -0.64 1.56
N LEU A 15 14.90 -0.21 2.57
CA LEU A 15 14.10 1.01 2.50
C LEU A 15 15.01 2.24 2.49
N PRO A 16 14.74 3.23 1.62
CA PRO A 16 15.38 4.54 1.73
C PRO A 16 15.11 5.16 3.10
N ALA A 17 16.07 5.94 3.63
CA ALA A 17 15.96 6.61 4.94
C ALA A 17 14.76 7.58 5.06
N THR A 18 14.11 7.92 3.94
CA THR A 18 12.89 8.73 3.90
C THR A 18 11.64 7.97 4.35
N PHE A 19 11.72 6.64 4.48
CA PHE A 19 10.62 5.82 4.99
C PHE A 19 10.69 5.69 6.51
N PRO A 20 9.53 5.73 7.21
CA PRO A 20 9.48 5.57 8.66
C PRO A 20 10.12 4.25 9.12
N VAL A 21 10.81 4.32 10.25
CA VAL A 21 11.30 3.12 10.94
C VAL A 21 10.10 2.26 11.34
N GLY A 22 10.16 0.96 11.00
CA GLY A 22 9.05 0.04 11.22
C GLY A 22 8.09 -0.10 10.03
N THR A 23 8.36 0.56 8.90
CA THR A 23 7.64 0.32 7.64
C THR A 23 7.62 -1.18 7.34
N ARG A 24 6.41 -1.72 7.19
CA ARG A 24 6.18 -3.13 6.87
C ARG A 24 6.08 -3.29 5.36
N VAL A 25 6.52 -4.43 4.86
CA VAL A 25 6.62 -4.70 3.43
C VAL A 25 5.85 -5.96 3.08
N PHE A 26 5.06 -5.88 2.01
CA PHE A 26 4.25 -7.00 1.50
C PHE A 26 4.52 -7.22 0.02
N ASP A 27 4.90 -8.45 -0.37
CA ASP A 27 5.06 -8.81 -1.77
C ASP A 27 3.70 -8.98 -2.45
N VAL A 28 3.58 -8.44 -3.66
CA VAL A 28 2.49 -8.75 -4.58
C VAL A 28 2.79 -10.07 -5.27
N ARG A 29 1.96 -11.09 -5.00
CA ARG A 29 2.08 -12.44 -5.59
C ARG A 29 1.10 -12.70 -6.72
N ARG A 30 0.12 -11.82 -6.89
CA ARG A 30 -0.81 -11.84 -8.01
C ARG A 30 -1.19 -10.42 -8.36
N ASP A 31 -1.21 -10.13 -9.66
CA ASP A 31 -1.68 -8.87 -10.22
C ASP A 31 -3.11 -8.54 -9.77
N GLY A 32 -3.37 -7.25 -9.62
CA GLY A 32 -4.71 -6.75 -9.39
C GLY A 32 -4.74 -5.23 -9.30
N ALA A 33 -5.90 -4.70 -8.94
CA ALA A 33 -6.06 -3.28 -8.70
C ALA A 33 -6.83 -3.00 -7.43
N PHE A 34 -6.53 -1.86 -6.82
CA PHE A 34 -7.18 -1.38 -5.60
C PHE A 34 -6.94 0.13 -5.45
N ALA A 35 -7.94 0.87 -4.99
CA ALA A 35 -7.87 2.33 -4.81
C ALA A 35 -7.26 3.05 -6.04
N GLU A 36 -7.81 2.74 -7.22
CA GLU A 36 -7.42 3.29 -8.54
C GLU A 36 -5.98 2.98 -8.99
N ARG A 37 -5.27 2.13 -8.26
CA ARG A 37 -3.90 1.73 -8.58
C ARG A 37 -3.84 0.28 -9.05
N VAL A 38 -2.97 0.02 -10.01
CA VAL A 38 -2.64 -1.33 -10.47
C VAL A 38 -1.39 -1.79 -9.75
N PHE A 39 -1.45 -3.00 -9.21
CA PHE A 39 -0.33 -3.69 -8.56
C PHE A 39 0.06 -4.91 -9.38
N ARG A 40 1.36 -5.11 -9.56
CA ARG A 40 1.95 -6.17 -10.39
C ARG A 40 2.73 -7.15 -9.55
N THR A 41 2.72 -8.40 -9.96
CA THR A 41 3.50 -9.45 -9.33
C THR A 41 4.99 -9.07 -9.29
N GLY A 42 5.62 -9.25 -8.13
CA GLY A 42 7.00 -8.84 -7.88
C GLY A 42 7.16 -7.42 -7.34
N GLU A 43 6.11 -6.58 -7.38
CA GLU A 43 6.09 -5.32 -6.64
C GLU A 43 5.97 -5.57 -5.12
N ARG A 44 6.37 -4.57 -4.34
CA ARG A 44 6.29 -4.57 -2.88
C ARG A 44 5.47 -3.38 -2.41
N LEU A 45 4.43 -3.64 -1.62
CA LEU A 45 3.67 -2.60 -0.94
C LEU A 45 4.41 -2.20 0.33
N LEU A 46 4.54 -0.89 0.52
CA LEU A 46 5.13 -0.28 1.69
C LEU A 46 3.99 0.27 2.55
N VAL A 47 3.92 -0.17 3.80
CA VAL A 47 2.87 0.26 4.72
C VAL A 47 3.41 0.75 6.05
N ASP A 48 2.76 1.77 6.58
CA ASP A 48 3.12 2.36 7.87
C ASP A 48 1.91 3.05 8.55
N GLY A 49 1.98 3.22 9.87
CA GLY A 49 0.98 3.93 10.67
C GLY A 49 -0.39 3.24 10.74
N ALA A 50 -1.33 3.78 11.50
CA ALA A 50 -2.64 3.15 11.75
C ALA A 50 -3.68 3.33 10.61
N GLY A 51 -3.46 4.29 9.71
CA GLY A 51 -4.47 4.73 8.73
C GLY A 51 -5.62 5.54 9.36
N SER A 52 -6.21 6.41 8.57
CA SER A 52 -7.39 7.24 8.88
C SER A 52 -8.57 6.82 8.00
N VAL A 53 -9.79 7.27 8.33
CA VAL A 53 -10.98 6.98 7.51
C VAL A 53 -10.75 7.39 6.05
N GLY A 54 -11.00 6.45 5.13
CA GLY A 54 -10.77 6.59 3.70
C GLY A 54 -9.38 6.14 3.23
N ASP A 55 -8.43 5.92 4.14
CA ASP A 55 -7.09 5.48 3.76
C ASP A 55 -7.09 4.05 3.23
N PRO A 56 -6.36 3.78 2.13
CA PRO A 56 -6.04 2.41 1.73
C PRO A 56 -5.09 1.80 2.75
N VAL A 57 -5.43 0.62 3.26
CA VAL A 57 -4.65 -0.11 4.27
C VAL A 57 -4.37 -1.54 3.82
N VAL A 58 -3.32 -2.13 4.38
CA VAL A 58 -3.17 -3.59 4.39
C VAL A 58 -3.77 -4.13 5.68
N LEU A 59 -4.71 -5.07 5.54
CA LEU A 59 -5.33 -5.82 6.62
C LEU A 59 -4.65 -7.17 6.74
N VAL A 60 -4.27 -7.55 7.96
CA VAL A 60 -3.76 -8.89 8.28
C VAL A 60 -4.71 -9.58 9.25
N ALA A 61 -4.86 -10.89 9.09
CA ALA A 61 -5.71 -11.67 9.98
C ALA A 61 -4.98 -11.93 11.30
N ARG A 62 -5.71 -11.85 12.43
CA ARG A 62 -5.26 -12.25 13.78
C ARG A 62 -5.16 -13.78 13.94
N GLY A 63 -4.71 -14.47 12.90
CA GLY A 63 -4.73 -15.92 12.77
C GLY A 63 -4.60 -16.33 11.29
N PRO A 64 -5.10 -17.53 10.89
CA PRO A 64 -4.95 -18.00 9.52
C PRO A 64 -5.62 -17.07 8.50
N GLY A 65 -4.84 -16.46 7.62
CA GLY A 65 -5.40 -15.59 6.60
C GLY A 65 -4.32 -14.92 5.80
N ARG A 66 -4.61 -14.69 4.52
CA ARG A 66 -3.70 -13.93 3.67
C ARG A 66 -3.89 -12.44 3.97
N PRO A 67 -2.79 -11.65 4.05
CA PRO A 67 -2.91 -10.21 4.00
C PRO A 67 -3.71 -9.78 2.79
N ARG A 68 -4.50 -8.73 2.92
CA ARG A 68 -5.30 -8.19 1.84
C ARG A 68 -5.41 -6.67 1.94
N LEU A 69 -5.84 -6.06 0.85
CA LEU A 69 -6.13 -4.63 0.83
C LEU A 69 -7.52 -4.35 1.41
N GLY A 70 -7.69 -3.13 1.89
CA GLY A 70 -8.95 -2.64 2.43
C GLY A 70 -8.89 -1.16 2.72
N PHE A 71 -9.97 -0.65 3.32
CA PHE A 71 -10.04 0.73 3.80
C PHE A 71 -10.40 0.77 5.28
N VAL A 72 -9.98 1.84 5.94
CA VAL A 72 -10.60 2.26 7.20
C VAL A 72 -11.91 2.97 6.84
N ALA A 73 -13.03 2.46 7.32
CA ALA A 73 -14.34 3.08 7.24
C ALA A 73 -14.69 3.78 8.56
N ARG A 74 -15.75 4.60 8.58
CA ARG A 74 -16.21 5.26 9.82
C ARG A 74 -16.51 4.27 10.95
N ASP A 75 -17.11 3.13 10.59
CA ASP A 75 -17.62 2.17 11.56
C ASP A 75 -16.79 0.87 11.62
N GLY A 76 -15.58 0.87 11.06
CA GLY A 76 -14.68 -0.28 11.13
C GLY A 76 -13.78 -0.44 9.91
N LEU A 77 -13.49 -1.68 9.55
CA LEU A 77 -12.62 -2.02 8.43
C LEU A 77 -13.44 -2.65 7.31
N VAL A 78 -13.13 -2.30 6.07
CA VAL A 78 -13.73 -2.91 4.88
C VAL A 78 -12.63 -3.50 4.01
N GLY A 79 -12.87 -4.71 3.50
CA GLY A 79 -11.96 -5.40 2.61
C GLY A 79 -12.01 -4.86 1.18
N ASP A 80 -11.12 -5.38 0.35
CA ASP A 80 -10.98 -5.00 -1.06
C ASP A 80 -12.22 -5.23 -1.95
N ARG A 81 -13.20 -6.02 -1.50
CA ARG A 81 -14.48 -6.22 -2.21
C ARG A 81 -15.64 -5.49 -1.55
N GLY A 82 -15.35 -4.56 -0.63
CA GLY A 82 -16.35 -3.83 0.14
C GLY A 82 -16.99 -4.66 1.25
N GLU A 83 -16.49 -5.85 1.55
CA GLU A 83 -17.02 -6.67 2.64
C GLU A 83 -16.55 -6.15 4.01
N PRO A 84 -17.39 -6.22 5.06
CA PRO A 84 -16.96 -5.90 6.41
C PRO A 84 -15.82 -6.82 6.87
N CYS A 85 -14.77 -6.23 7.43
CA CYS A 85 -13.66 -6.91 8.06
C CYS A 85 -13.73 -6.68 9.58
N LEU A 86 -14.29 -7.65 10.30
CA LEU A 86 -14.46 -7.56 11.74
C LEU A 86 -13.11 -7.39 12.46
N ALA A 87 -12.99 -6.40 13.34
CA ALA A 87 -11.76 -6.09 14.08
C ALA A 87 -11.30 -7.24 15.01
N SER A 88 -12.21 -8.14 15.39
CA SER A 88 -11.91 -9.38 16.11
C SER A 88 -11.10 -10.37 15.27
N ARG A 89 -11.17 -10.28 13.93
CA ARG A 89 -10.46 -11.13 12.99
C ARG A 89 -9.34 -10.41 12.25
N TRP A 90 -9.50 -9.13 11.97
CA TRP A 90 -8.60 -8.34 11.14
C TRP A 90 -7.96 -7.22 11.95
N GLU A 91 -6.70 -6.96 11.66
CA GLU A 91 -5.97 -5.80 12.17
C GLU A 91 -5.36 -5.02 11.02
N VAL A 92 -5.18 -3.72 11.22
CA VAL A 92 -4.49 -2.87 10.25
C VAL A 92 -2.99 -3.11 10.43
N ALA A 93 -2.33 -3.62 9.39
CA ALA A 93 -0.89 -3.72 9.36
C ALA A 93 -0.23 -2.37 9.09
N GLY A 94 -0.87 -1.56 8.25
CA GLY A 94 -0.55 -0.16 8.09
C GLY A 94 -1.29 0.48 6.92
N ARG A 95 -1.23 1.81 6.84
CA ARG A 95 -1.64 2.55 5.64
C ARG A 95 -0.67 2.28 4.50
N VAL A 96 -1.18 2.11 3.29
CA VAL A 96 -0.34 2.02 2.09
C VAL A 96 0.29 3.38 1.79
N ILE A 97 1.61 3.47 1.95
CA ILE A 97 2.39 4.71 1.77
C ILE A 97 3.26 4.69 0.51
N GLY A 98 3.28 3.60 -0.23
CA GLY A 98 4.02 3.51 -1.48
C GLY A 98 4.08 2.11 -2.06
N VAL A 99 4.75 2.03 -3.20
CA VAL A 99 5.06 0.78 -3.89
C VAL A 99 6.51 0.81 -4.37
N ALA A 100 7.21 -0.30 -4.16
CA ALA A 100 8.52 -0.53 -4.75
C ALA A 100 8.39 -1.50 -5.92
N ARG A 101 8.98 -1.13 -7.06
CA ARG A 101 8.95 -1.89 -8.31
C ARG A 101 10.36 -2.41 -8.62
N PRO A 102 10.52 -3.69 -8.93
CA PRO A 102 11.84 -4.25 -9.23
C PRO A 102 12.38 -3.66 -10.53
N LEU A 103 13.67 -3.34 -10.54
CA LEU A 103 14.46 -2.95 -11.69
C LEU A 103 15.61 -3.96 -11.87
N ALA A 104 16.30 -3.92 -13.01
CA ALA A 104 17.44 -4.80 -13.28
C ALA A 104 18.51 -4.77 -12.17
N ASN A 105 18.78 -3.58 -11.61
CA ASN A 105 19.82 -3.36 -10.60
C ASN A 105 19.27 -2.68 -9.33
N GLY A 106 18.05 -3.01 -8.90
CA GLY A 106 17.50 -2.45 -7.66
C GLY A 106 16.00 -2.27 -7.70
N TRP A 107 15.52 -1.16 -7.14
CA TRP A 107 14.09 -0.88 -6.98
C TRP A 107 13.79 0.58 -7.30
N SER A 108 12.72 0.83 -8.04
CA SER A 108 12.08 2.15 -8.11
C SER A 108 11.05 2.24 -7.00
N VAL A 109 11.09 3.30 -6.19
CA VAL A 109 10.15 3.48 -5.09
C VAL A 109 9.28 4.68 -5.36
N GLU A 110 7.98 4.45 -5.47
CA GLU A 110 6.96 5.49 -5.55
C GLU A 110 6.32 5.64 -4.18
N ARG A 111 6.38 6.85 -3.61
CA ARG A 111 5.69 7.21 -2.38
C ARG A 111 4.31 7.75 -2.72
N PHE A 112 3.31 7.37 -1.94
CA PHE A 112 2.00 7.97 -1.99
C PHE A 112 1.93 9.07 -0.95
N ASP A 113 1.54 10.26 -1.39
CA ASP A 113 1.22 11.35 -0.47
C ASP A 113 0.02 10.95 0.39
N ALA A 114 0.01 11.44 1.63
CA ALA A 114 -1.18 11.31 2.46
C ALA A 114 -2.34 12.00 1.74
N PRO A 115 -3.57 11.44 1.74
CA PRO A 115 -4.71 12.22 1.31
C PRO A 115 -4.80 13.45 2.23
N ASP A 116 -4.68 14.64 1.65
CA ASP A 116 -4.93 15.89 2.34
C ASP A 116 -6.34 15.84 2.95
N LEU A 117 -6.43 15.76 4.28
CA LEU A 117 -7.69 15.69 5.03
C LEU A 117 -8.49 17.03 5.02
N LEU A 118 -8.21 17.94 4.09
CA LEU A 118 -8.94 19.20 3.89
C LEU A 118 -9.58 19.36 2.50
N GLY A 119 -9.56 18.31 1.67
CA GLY A 119 -9.97 18.42 0.25
C GLY A 119 -11.28 17.75 -0.18
N MET A 120 -12.09 17.17 0.72
CA MET A 120 -13.39 16.61 0.32
C MET A 120 -14.50 17.67 0.21
N VAL A 121 -14.34 18.57 -0.79
CA VAL A 121 -15.48 19.12 -1.53
C VAL A 121 -15.24 18.79 -2.99
N ALA A 122 -16.18 18.05 -3.57
CA ALA A 122 -16.15 17.68 -4.98
C ALA A 122 -15.91 18.90 -5.89
N THR A 123 -14.93 18.83 -6.77
CA THR A 123 -14.97 19.48 -8.10
C THR A 123 -14.22 18.59 -9.09
N PRO A 124 -14.78 18.25 -10.26
CA PRO A 124 -14.01 17.57 -11.28
C PRO A 124 -13.12 18.57 -12.02
N GLN A 125 -11.99 18.04 -12.48
CA GLN A 125 -11.27 18.45 -13.70
C GLN A 125 -9.97 19.27 -13.55
N ALA A 126 -8.94 18.64 -14.11
CA ALA A 126 -7.70 19.17 -14.66
C ALA A 126 -6.60 19.68 -13.70
N ALA A 127 -5.60 18.82 -13.46
CA ALA A 127 -4.22 19.13 -13.83
C ALA A 127 -3.38 17.85 -13.85
N VAL A 128 -2.75 17.59 -14.99
CA VAL A 128 -1.65 16.65 -15.14
C VAL A 128 -0.47 17.21 -14.36
N ALA A 129 -0.29 16.78 -13.11
CA ALA A 129 0.94 17.04 -12.38
C ALA A 129 1.86 15.84 -12.56
N GLN A 130 2.97 16.05 -13.26
CA GLN A 130 4.05 15.08 -13.36
C GLN A 130 4.59 14.81 -11.95
N VAL A 131 4.33 13.61 -11.44
CA VAL A 131 4.92 13.12 -10.19
C VAL A 131 6.43 12.93 -10.44
N PRO A 132 7.33 13.46 -9.59
CA PRO A 132 8.75 13.21 -9.74
C PRO A 132 9.04 11.72 -9.48
N VAL A 133 9.39 10.99 -10.55
CA VAL A 133 9.96 9.65 -10.44
C VAL A 133 11.37 9.80 -9.87
N VAL A 134 11.53 9.55 -8.57
CA VAL A 134 12.85 9.47 -7.95
C VAL A 134 13.44 8.09 -8.28
N GLN A 135 14.22 8.02 -9.36
CA GLN A 135 14.97 6.82 -9.74
C GLN A 135 16.25 6.75 -8.90
N LEU A 136 16.32 5.82 -7.94
CA LEU A 136 17.52 5.58 -7.14
C LEU A 136 18.12 4.21 -7.50
N SER A 137 19.30 4.24 -8.10
CA SER A 137 20.12 3.05 -8.33
C SER A 137 20.88 2.73 -7.03
N LEU A 138 20.59 1.58 -6.42
CA LEU A 138 21.39 1.06 -5.32
C LEU A 138 22.42 0.08 -5.90
N PHE A 139 23.69 0.47 -5.92
CA PHE A 139 24.78 -0.42 -6.29
C PHE A 139 25.09 -1.34 -5.11
N ALA A 140 25.06 -2.66 -5.34
CA ALA A 140 25.70 -3.62 -4.44
C ALA A 140 27.22 -3.53 -4.66
N ALA A 141 27.97 -3.38 -3.56
CA ALA A 141 29.43 -3.46 -3.54
C ALA A 141 29.92 -4.91 -3.60
#